data_AF-A0A7C6Y459-F1
#
_entry.id   AF-A0A7C6Y459-F1
#
_cell.length_a   1.000
_cell.length_b   1.000
_cell.length_c   1.000
_cell.angle_alpha   90.00
_cell.angle_beta   90.00
_cell.angle_gamma   90.00
#
_symmetry.space_group_name_H-M   'P 1'
#
loop_
_entity.id
_entity.type
_entity.pdbx_description
1 polymer ?
#
loop_
_entity_poly.entity_id
_entity_poly.type
_entity_poly.pdbx_seq_one_letter_code
_entity_poly.pdbx_strand_id
1 'polypeptide(L)'
;LNGRDQKSIVGKMVSAFTGLYNSTGYLSDILSYSRILALALSSAVIAYTMNLLADMVWHSMPVIGILFGILVYIVGHVFNFIMGMLSAYVHAGRLQYLEFYGKFFEGGGYLFEPLQLQLKYVYQVNLKENNNKKNKEIL
;
A
#
# COMPACT_ATOMS: atom_id res chain seq x y z
N LEU A 1 -6.38 -28.99 25.01
CA LEU A 1 -6.26 -30.14 25.95
C LEU A 1 -7.35 -31.22 25.71
N ASN A 2 -7.64 -31.56 24.44
CA ASN A 2 -8.77 -32.45 24.06
C ASN A 2 -8.39 -33.92 23.81
N GLY A 3 -7.20 -34.37 24.23
CA GLY A 3 -6.67 -35.70 23.85
C GLY A 3 -6.82 -36.83 24.87
N ARG A 4 -7.32 -36.55 26.09
CA ARG A 4 -7.31 -37.54 27.18
C ARG A 4 -8.53 -38.48 27.21
N ASP A 5 -9.53 -38.28 26.35
CA ASP A 5 -10.82 -38.99 26.43
C ASP A 5 -11.03 -40.06 25.33
N GLN A 6 -10.11 -40.23 24.39
CA GLN A 6 -10.26 -41.18 23.27
C GLN A 6 -9.44 -42.48 23.48
N LYS A 7 -10.14 -43.61 23.53
CA LYS A 7 -9.60 -44.97 23.78
C LYS A 7 -8.83 -45.61 22.60
N SER A 8 -8.79 -45.00 21.42
CA SER A 8 -8.13 -45.55 20.21
C SER A 8 -6.72 -44.96 19.98
N ILE A 9 -5.75 -45.81 19.63
CA ILE A 9 -4.37 -45.43 19.22
C ILE A 9 -4.38 -44.43 18.06
N VAL A 10 -5.31 -44.59 17.11
CA VAL A 10 -5.48 -43.67 15.97
C VAL A 10 -6.03 -42.32 16.45
N GLY A 11 -6.94 -42.32 17.41
CA GLY A 11 -7.47 -41.11 18.03
C GLY A 11 -6.41 -40.29 18.75
N LYS A 12 -5.43 -40.94 19.39
CA LYS A 12 -4.27 -40.26 19.99
C LYS A 12 -3.36 -39.61 18.95
N MET A 13 -3.07 -40.31 17.85
CA MET A 13 -2.26 -39.77 16.75
C MET A 13 -2.94 -38.57 16.07
N VAL A 14 -4.23 -38.70 15.74
CA VAL A 14 -5.03 -37.60 15.18
C VAL A 14 -5.10 -36.43 16.16
N SER A 15 -5.24 -36.68 17.46
CA SER A 15 -5.23 -35.62 18.48
C SER A 15 -3.88 -34.89 18.55
N ALA A 16 -2.76 -35.60 18.35
CA ALA A 16 -1.42 -35.01 18.27
C ALA A 16 -1.26 -34.13 17.02
N PHE A 17 -1.73 -34.59 15.86
CA PHE A 17 -1.74 -33.78 14.63
C PHE A 17 -2.68 -32.57 14.73
N THR A 18 -3.86 -32.69 15.32
CA THR A 18 -4.74 -31.53 15.59
C THR A 18 -4.15 -30.59 16.65
N GLY A 19 -3.34 -31.09 17.58
CA GLY A 19 -2.56 -30.28 18.52
C GLY A 19 -1.49 -29.45 17.82
N LEU A 20 -0.80 -30.03 16.83
CA LEU A 20 0.14 -29.33 15.95
C LEU A 20 -0.56 -28.35 15.01
N TYR A 21 -1.77 -28.66 14.55
CA TYR A 21 -2.59 -27.72 13.77
C TYR A 21 -2.99 -26.50 14.61
N ASN A 22 -3.38 -26.70 15.87
CA ASN A 22 -3.54 -25.60 16.83
C ASN A 22 -2.22 -24.84 17.08
N SER A 23 -1.07 -25.53 17.07
CA SER A 23 0.24 -24.88 17.18
C SER A 23 0.65 -24.10 15.92
N THR A 24 0.16 -24.50 14.75
CA THR A 24 0.30 -23.76 13.49
C THR A 24 -0.46 -22.45 13.55
N GLY A 25 -1.55 -22.37 14.32
CA GLY A 25 -2.24 -21.12 14.65
C GLY A 25 -1.28 -20.08 15.27
N TYR A 26 -0.47 -20.47 16.26
CA TYR A 26 0.52 -19.56 16.85
C TYR A 26 1.61 -19.13 15.87
N LEU A 27 2.03 -20.00 14.95
CA LEU A 27 2.96 -19.63 13.88
C LEU A 27 2.33 -18.61 12.92
N SER A 28 1.03 -18.76 12.63
CA SER A 28 0.26 -17.81 11.82
C SER A 28 0.13 -16.44 12.50
N ASP A 29 -0.06 -16.43 13.82
CA ASP A 29 -0.10 -15.19 14.60
C ASP A 29 1.26 -14.47 14.55
N ILE A 30 2.36 -15.18 14.78
CA ILE A 30 3.73 -14.63 14.68
C ILE A 30 4.00 -14.09 13.27
N LEU A 31 3.57 -14.80 12.21
CA LEU A 31 3.73 -14.37 10.83
C LEU A 31 2.91 -13.10 10.52
N SER A 32 1.74 -12.95 11.14
CA SER A 32 0.93 -11.74 11.04
C SER A 32 1.65 -10.51 11.62
N TYR A 33 2.26 -10.66 12.80
CA TYR A 33 3.05 -9.60 13.45
C TYR A 33 4.43 -9.37 12.78
N SER A 34 4.97 -10.35 12.05
CA SER A 34 6.23 -10.21 11.32
C SER A 34 6.22 -9.07 10.30
N ARG A 35 5.05 -8.63 9.84
CA ARG A 35 4.91 -7.55 8.86
C ARG A 35 5.42 -6.21 9.39
N ILE A 36 5.00 -5.81 10.59
CA ILE A 36 5.45 -4.54 11.20
C ILE A 36 6.93 -4.62 11.60
N LEU A 37 7.36 -5.80 12.08
CA LEU A 37 8.75 -6.10 12.38
C LEU A 37 9.63 -5.96 11.12
N ALA A 38 9.22 -6.56 10.00
CA ALA A 38 9.96 -6.54 8.74
C ALA A 38 10.09 -5.11 8.18
N LEU A 39 9.06 -4.28 8.32
CA LEU A 39 9.12 -2.86 7.92
C LEU A 39 10.14 -2.08 8.78
N ALA A 40 10.15 -2.31 10.10
CA ALA A 40 11.12 -1.69 11.00
C ALA A 40 12.56 -2.18 10.73
N LEU A 41 12.73 -3.48 10.51
CA LEU A 41 14.03 -4.08 10.19
C LEU A 41 14.58 -3.56 8.86
N SER A 42 13.74 -3.45 7.83
CA SER A 42 14.13 -2.93 6.53
C SER A 42 14.64 -1.49 6.62
N SER A 43 13.92 -0.62 7.34
CA SER A 43 14.36 0.77 7.56
C SER A 43 15.68 0.83 8.34
N ALA A 44 15.82 0.02 9.40
CA ALA A 44 17.05 -0.05 10.17
C ALA A 44 18.26 -0.52 9.35
N VAL A 45 18.06 -1.53 8.48
CA VAL A 45 19.10 -2.04 7.59
C VAL A 45 19.51 -0.98 6.56
N ILE A 46 18.56 -0.24 5.98
CA ILE A 46 18.86 0.86 5.05
C ILE A 46 19.70 1.92 5.77
N ALA A 47 19.28 2.37 6.95
CA ALA A 47 20.05 3.34 7.74
C ALA A 47 21.47 2.85 8.06
N TYR A 48 21.60 1.57 8.45
CA TYR A 48 22.90 0.95 8.71
C TYR A 48 23.79 0.91 7.47
N THR A 49 23.25 0.50 6.31
CA THR A 49 24.01 0.46 5.06
C THR A 49 24.46 1.84 4.60
N MET A 50 23.63 2.87 4.75
CA MET A 50 24.01 4.25 4.44
C MET A 50 25.14 4.76 5.35
N ASN A 51 25.08 4.43 6.64
CA ASN A 51 26.14 4.79 7.59
C ASN A 51 27.47 4.07 7.25
N LEU A 52 27.40 2.80 6.86
CA LEU A 52 28.56 2.02 6.45
C LEU A 52 29.19 2.56 5.16
N LEU A 53 28.38 2.93 4.17
CA LEU A 53 28.87 3.56 2.93
C LEU A 53 29.52 4.92 3.21
N ALA A 54 28.95 5.73 4.11
CA ALA A 54 29.53 7.01 4.52
C ALA A 54 30.89 6.82 5.22
N ASP A 55 31.00 5.84 6.13
CA ASP A 55 32.22 5.58 6.89
C ASP A 55 33.37 5.05 6.00
N MET A 56 33.04 4.21 5.01
CA MET A 56 34.02 3.73 4.02
C MET A 56 34.54 4.86 3.13
N VAL A 57 33.67 5.78 2.70
CA VAL A 57 34.04 6.94 1.89
C VAL A 57 34.87 7.94 2.71
N TRP A 58 34.57 8.09 4.00
CA TRP A 58 35.31 8.95 4.92
C TRP A 58 36.76 8.48 5.12
N HIS A 59 36.97 7.19 5.35
CA HIS A 59 38.31 6.63 5.60
C HIS A 59 39.16 6.44 4.34
N SER A 60 38.55 6.36 3.16
CA SER A 60 39.30 6.11 1.91
C SER A 60 40.02 7.36 1.38
N MET A 61 39.64 8.58 1.79
CA MET A 61 40.30 9.79 1.26
C MET A 61 40.29 10.98 2.25
N PRO A 62 41.45 11.48 2.71
CA PRO A 62 41.57 12.37 3.88
C PRO A 62 41.04 13.80 3.71
N VAL A 63 40.54 14.20 2.53
CA VAL A 63 40.01 15.57 2.30
C VAL A 63 38.73 15.58 1.46
N ILE A 64 38.69 14.94 0.28
CA ILE A 64 37.43 14.80 -0.49
C ILE A 64 36.44 13.86 0.21
N GLY A 65 36.93 12.83 0.91
CA GLY A 65 36.09 11.81 1.56
C GLY A 65 35.19 12.39 2.64
N ILE A 66 35.60 13.50 3.27
CA ILE A 66 34.82 14.23 4.26
C ILE A 66 33.65 14.98 3.60
N LEU A 67 33.92 15.69 2.50
CA LEU A 67 32.88 16.43 1.76
C LEU A 67 31.90 15.48 1.06
N PHE A 68 32.38 14.36 0.53
CA PHE A 68 31.53 13.35 -0.08
C PHE A 68 30.78 12.52 0.98
N GLY A 69 31.40 12.26 2.13
CA GLY A 69 30.80 11.58 3.27
C GLY A 69 29.61 12.35 3.85
N ILE A 70 29.73 13.67 4.02
CA ILE A 70 28.61 14.50 4.49
C ILE A 70 27.46 14.53 3.49
N LEU A 71 27.76 14.54 2.18
CA LEU A 71 26.76 14.48 1.13
C LEU A 71 26.02 13.14 1.14
N VAL A 72 26.75 12.03 1.23
CA VAL A 72 26.18 10.68 1.35
C VAL A 72 25.35 10.54 2.63
N TYR A 73 25.79 11.15 3.74
CA TYR A 73 25.04 11.14 5.00
C TYR A 73 23.69 11.87 4.89
N ILE A 74 23.68 13.05 4.26
CA ILE A 74 22.46 13.83 4.02
C ILE A 74 21.53 13.07 3.07
N VAL A 75 22.06 12.54 1.96
CA VAL A 75 21.29 11.75 1.00
C VAL A 75 20.72 10.49 1.67
N GLY A 76 21.51 9.80 2.50
CA GLY A 76 21.09 8.64 3.27
C GLY A 76 19.96 8.95 4.25
N HIS A 77 20.02 10.08 4.96
CA HIS A 77 18.95 10.51 5.86
C HIS A 77 17.66 10.88 5.12
N VAL A 78 17.77 11.61 4.00
CA VAL A 78 16.62 11.96 3.15
C VAL A 78 15.99 10.71 2.54
N PHE A 79 16.81 9.77 2.07
CA PHE A 79 16.33 8.49 1.52
C PHE A 79 15.61 7.66 2.58
N ASN A 80 16.15 7.56 3.80
CA ASN A 80 15.49 6.86 4.90
C ASN A 80 14.14 7.51 5.27
N PHE A 81 14.06 8.84 5.25
CA PHE A 81 12.82 9.58 5.49
C PHE A 81 11.75 9.28 4.42
N ILE A 82 12.14 9.25 3.14
CA ILE A 82 11.23 8.90 2.03
C ILE A 82 10.72 7.47 2.18
N MET A 83 11.60 6.51 2.50
CA MET A 83 11.20 5.12 2.72
C MET A 83 10.24 4.97 3.90
N GLY A 84 10.43 5.75 4.96
CA GLY A 84 9.48 5.83 6.09
C GLY A 84 8.10 6.32 5.65
N MET A 85 8.03 7.39 4.85
CA MET A 85 6.76 7.91 4.32
C MET A 85 6.06 6.93 3.38
N LEU A 86 6.80 6.30 2.46
CA LEU A 86 6.26 5.29 1.54
C LEU A 86 5.73 4.07 2.29
N SER A 87 6.43 3.63 3.34
CA SER A 87 5.99 2.55 4.23
C SER A 87 4.65 2.89 4.91
N ALA A 88 4.54 4.10 5.49
CA ALA A 88 3.30 4.56 6.11
C ALA A 88 2.15 4.67 5.10
N TYR A 89 2.43 5.16 3.89
CA TYR A 89 1.44 5.26 2.81
C TYR A 89 0.88 3.90 2.38
N VAL A 90 1.74 2.92 2.10
CA VAL A 90 1.32 1.57 1.72
C VAL A 90 0.59 0.87 2.86
N HIS A 91 1.02 1.09 4.10
CA HIS A 91 0.36 0.50 5.28
C HIS A 91 -1.04 1.08 5.50
N ALA A 92 -1.21 2.39 5.32
CA ALA A 92 -2.53 3.03 5.32
C ALA A 92 -3.40 2.51 4.18
N GLY A 93 -2.86 2.38 2.96
CA GLY A 93 -3.56 1.81 1.81
C GLY A 93 -4.02 0.37 2.04
N ARG A 94 -3.24 -0.43 2.77
CA ARG A 94 -3.62 -1.80 3.15
C ARG A 94 -4.89 -1.81 4.01
N LEU A 95 -4.96 -0.94 5.01
CA LEU A 95 -6.14 -0.80 5.87
C LEU A 95 -7.32 -0.20 5.09
N GLN A 96 -7.08 0.81 4.26
CA GLN A 96 -8.11 1.43 3.42
C GLN A 96 -8.77 0.41 2.47
N TYR A 97 -7.95 -0.41 1.81
CA TYR A 97 -8.43 -1.41 0.85
C TYR A 97 -9.08 -2.61 1.54
N LEU A 98 -8.46 -3.17 2.58
CA LEU A 98 -9.00 -4.38 3.23
C LEU A 98 -10.17 -4.09 4.16
N GLU A 99 -10.14 -2.97 4.87
CA GLU A 99 -11.09 -2.69 5.95
C GLU A 99 -12.23 -1.76 5.51
N PHE A 100 -11.96 -0.81 4.62
CA PHE A 100 -12.95 0.18 4.16
C PHE A 100 -13.74 -0.28 2.94
N TYR A 101 -13.10 -0.85 1.91
CA TYR A 101 -13.84 -1.33 0.73
C TYR A 101 -14.72 -2.55 1.03
N GLY A 102 -14.32 -3.43 1.96
CA GLY A 102 -15.12 -4.60 2.33
C GLY A 102 -16.38 -4.27 3.16
N LYS A 103 -16.42 -3.11 3.83
CA LYS A 103 -17.52 -2.73 4.74
C LYS A 103 -18.40 -1.58 4.24
N PHE A 104 -17.85 -0.67 3.43
CA PHE A 104 -18.54 0.56 3.03
C PHE A 104 -18.76 0.68 1.51
N PHE A 105 -18.27 -0.28 0.72
CA PHE A 105 -18.48 -0.30 -0.73
C PHE A 105 -19.47 -1.42 -1.10
N GLU A 106 -20.77 -1.12 -0.99
CA GLU A 106 -21.79 -1.93 -1.68
C GLU A 106 -21.67 -1.64 -3.17
N GLY A 107 -21.22 -2.64 -3.95
CA GLY A 107 -21.02 -2.56 -5.40
C GLY A 107 -22.32 -2.44 -6.20
N GLY A 108 -23.13 -1.41 -5.91
CA GLY A 108 -24.48 -1.21 -6.46
C GLY A 108 -25.00 0.23 -6.41
N GLY A 109 -24.13 1.24 -6.26
CA GLY A 109 -24.53 2.64 -6.39
C GLY A 109 -24.78 3.01 -7.87
N TYR A 110 -25.91 3.67 -8.16
CA TYR A 110 -26.15 4.24 -9.48
C TYR A 110 -25.21 5.44 -9.72
N LEU A 111 -24.68 5.55 -10.93
CA LEU A 111 -23.91 6.73 -11.33
C LEU A 111 -24.81 7.96 -11.21
N PHE A 112 -24.38 8.95 -10.44
CA PHE A 112 -25.11 10.21 -10.32
C PHE A 112 -25.11 10.90 -11.69
N GLU A 113 -26.26 10.87 -12.36
CA GLU A 113 -26.48 11.62 -13.58
C GLU A 113 -26.99 13.02 -13.17
N PRO A 114 -26.19 14.08 -13.31
CA PRO A 114 -26.60 15.42 -12.89
C PRO A 114 -27.84 15.83 -13.66
N LEU A 115 -28.78 16.48 -12.96
CA LEU A 115 -30.01 16.98 -13.56
C LEU A 115 -29.69 18.07 -14.60
N GLN A 116 -29.52 17.68 -15.85
CA GLN A 116 -29.32 18.60 -16.97
C GLN A 116 -30.68 19.00 -17.53
N LEU A 117 -30.92 20.31 -17.68
CA LEU A 117 -32.08 20.83 -18.42
C LEU A 117 -31.96 20.42 -19.90
N GLN A 118 -32.55 19.27 -20.24
CA GLN A 118 -32.69 18.78 -21.61
C GLN A 118 -33.74 19.64 -22.35
N LEU A 119 -33.39 20.88 -22.68
CA LEU A 119 -34.23 21.79 -23.46
C LEU A 119 -34.23 21.37 -24.94
N LYS A 120 -34.84 20.22 -25.25
CA LYS A 120 -34.89 19.61 -26.58
C LYS A 120 -35.37 20.57 -27.68
N TYR A 121 -36.23 21.53 -27.36
CA TYR A 121 -36.74 22.51 -28.31
C TYR A 121 -35.86 23.76 -28.44
N VAL A 122 -35.25 24.24 -27.35
CA VAL A 122 -34.35 25.41 -27.40
C VAL A 122 -33.04 25.04 -28.11
N TYR A 123 -32.51 23.83 -27.88
CA TYR A 123 -31.33 23.33 -28.59
C TYR A 123 -31.59 23.14 -30.09
N GLN A 124 -32.74 22.59 -30.49
CA GLN A 124 -33.05 22.44 -31.92
C GLN A 124 -33.20 23.79 -32.62
N VAL A 125 -33.82 24.78 -31.98
CA VAL A 125 -33.92 26.14 -32.54
C VAL A 125 -32.55 26.79 -32.63
N ASN A 126 -31.71 26.69 -31.60
CA ASN A 126 -30.37 27.26 -31.60
C ASN A 126 -29.46 26.57 -32.64
N LEU A 127 -29.50 25.25 -32.77
CA LEU A 127 -28.78 24.50 -33.80
C LEU A 127 -29.27 24.83 -35.22
N LYS A 128 -30.58 25.04 -35.41
CA LYS A 128 -31.14 25.41 -36.71
C LYS A 128 -30.80 26.86 -37.07
N GLU A 129 -30.78 27.77 -36.10
CA GLU A 129 -30.38 29.17 -36.28
C GLU A 129 -28.88 29.30 -36.58
N ASN A 130 -28.04 28.53 -35.86
CA ASN A 130 -26.59 28.52 -36.06
C ASN A 130 -26.21 27.93 -37.43
N ASN A 131 -26.86 26.84 -37.85
CA ASN A 131 -26.67 26.28 -39.20
C ASN A 131 -27.17 27.21 -40.32
N ASN A 132 -28.23 27.98 -40.09
CA ASN A 132 -28.76 28.92 -41.08
C ASN A 132 -27.88 30.19 -41.20
N LYS A 133 -27.30 30.67 -40.09
CA LYS A 133 -26.26 31.73 -40.13
C LYS A 133 -25.02 31.26 -40.88
N LYS A 134 -24.55 30.04 -40.61
CA LYS A 134 -23.37 29.46 -41.28
C LYS A 134 -23.55 29.33 -42.79
N ASN A 135 -24.73 28.91 -43.27
CA ASN A 135 -25.01 28.84 -44.71
C ASN A 135 -25.14 30.20 -45.42
N LYS A 136 -25.40 31.28 -44.66
CA LYS A 136 -25.54 32.63 -45.22
C LYS A 136 -24.20 33.39 -45.32
N GLU A 137 -23.18 32.94 -44.59
CA GLU A 137 -21.82 33.48 -44.67
C GLU A 137 -20.95 32.80 -45.76
N ILE A 138 -21.43 31.67 -46.31
CA ILE A 138 -20.72 30.88 -47.35
C ILE A 138 -21.25 31.22 -48.78
N LEU A 139 -22.25 32.10 -48.90
CA LEU A 139 -22.79 32.67 -50.15
C LEU A 139 -22.44 34.15 -50.23
#